data_AF-A0A6H9SDB3-F1
#
_entry.id   AF-A0A6H9SDB3-F1
#
_cell.length_a   1.000
_cell.length_b   1.000
_cell.length_c   1.000
_cell.angle_alpha   90.00
_cell.angle_beta   90.00
_cell.angle_gamma   90.00
#
_symmetry.space_group_name_H-M   'P 1'
#
loop_
_entity.id
_entity.type
_entity.pdbx_description
1 polymer ?
#
loop_
_entity_poly.entity_id
_entity_poly.type
_entity_poly.pdbx_seq_one_letter_code
_entity_poly.pdbx_strand_id
1 'polypeptide(L)'
;MVALEPGTMQELGPGEEVEFSKPPDAGNNYPDFMRQQLMAAAAGTGTPYEILTGDMREVNDRALRVVLNEFRRRLEQLQFGVYVHQLCRPIRAAWMDMAVLSGALVLDDYAKRRREYLRTRWVPQGWAYIQPVQDVQARRMEVQAGFASRSEMVTRTGYDAETVDAENAADNARAQALGLNYNTHEAVEVTDDKEQS
;
A
#
# COMPACT_ATOMS: atom_id res chain seq x y z
N MET A 1 62.39 -15.41 13.38
CA MET A 1 61.08 -15.10 12.80
C MET A 1 61.13 -13.65 12.38
N VAL A 2 61.38 -13.38 11.09
CA VAL A 2 61.56 -12.00 10.58
C VAL A 2 60.17 -11.46 10.27
N ALA A 3 59.82 -10.34 10.88
CA ALA A 3 58.57 -9.65 10.63
C ALA A 3 58.65 -8.96 9.25
N LEU A 4 57.69 -9.26 8.38
CA LEU A 4 57.51 -8.60 7.10
C LEU A 4 56.76 -7.29 7.34
N GLU A 5 57.43 -6.15 7.17
CA GLU A 5 56.80 -4.83 7.24
C GLU A 5 56.46 -4.35 5.81
N PRO A 6 55.27 -3.76 5.59
CA PRO A 6 54.86 -3.33 4.25
C PRO A 6 55.87 -2.36 3.62
N GLY A 7 56.40 -2.70 2.44
CA GLY A 7 57.39 -1.90 1.72
C GLY A 7 58.86 -2.25 1.96
N THR A 8 59.15 -3.25 2.80
CA THR A 8 60.51 -3.80 2.93
C THR A 8 60.77 -4.88 1.88
N MET A 9 61.94 -4.83 1.24
CA MET A 9 62.41 -5.86 0.30
C MET A 9 63.53 -6.64 0.99
N GLN A 10 63.33 -7.94 1.17
CA GLN A 10 64.34 -8.84 1.73
C GLN A 10 65.37 -9.21 0.67
N GLU A 11 66.64 -9.23 1.05
CA GLU A 11 67.73 -9.67 0.19
C GLU A 11 67.72 -11.20 0.14
N LEU A 12 67.61 -11.76 -1.07
CA LEU A 12 67.49 -13.20 -1.29
C LEU A 12 68.85 -13.87 -1.46
N GLY A 13 68.97 -15.12 -0.99
CA GLY A 13 70.13 -15.96 -1.25
C GLY A 13 70.22 -16.40 -2.72
N PRO A 14 71.40 -16.89 -3.17
CA PRO A 14 71.57 -17.37 -4.54
C PRO A 14 70.63 -18.54 -4.85
N GLY A 15 69.71 -18.36 -5.81
CA GLY A 15 68.73 -19.37 -6.23
C GLY A 15 67.38 -19.30 -5.51
N GLU A 16 67.17 -18.34 -4.62
CA GLU A 16 65.85 -18.08 -4.01
C GLU A 16 65.04 -17.14 -4.90
N GLU A 17 63.74 -17.39 -5.03
CA GLU A 17 62.79 -16.56 -5.77
C GLU A 17 61.70 -16.04 -4.81
N VAL A 18 61.28 -14.78 -5.00
CA VAL A 18 60.14 -14.24 -4.26
C VAL A 18 58.85 -14.71 -4.93
N GLU A 19 58.13 -15.63 -4.29
CA GLU A 19 56.74 -15.89 -4.64
C GLU A 19 55.82 -14.95 -3.85
N PHE A 20 55.27 -13.94 -4.53
CA PHE A 20 54.25 -13.10 -3.92
C PHE A 20 52.96 -13.90 -3.76
N SER A 21 52.47 -13.99 -2.53
CA SER A 21 51.14 -14.52 -2.26
C SER A 21 50.11 -13.65 -2.98
N LYS A 22 49.32 -14.25 -3.87
CA LYS A 22 48.13 -13.64 -4.44
C LYS A 22 46.96 -14.02 -3.52
N PRO A 23 46.61 -13.21 -2.51
CA PRO A 23 45.43 -13.51 -1.72
C PRO A 23 44.23 -13.65 -2.66
N PRO A 24 43.39 -14.68 -2.48
CA PRO A 24 42.21 -14.84 -3.31
C PRO A 24 41.37 -13.57 -3.17
N ASP A 25 40.95 -13.02 -4.31
CA ASP A 25 40.10 -11.85 -4.34
C ASP A 25 38.80 -12.13 -3.56
N ALA A 26 38.10 -11.07 -3.13
CA ALA A 26 36.73 -11.24 -2.66
C ALA A 26 35.92 -11.77 -3.85
N GLY A 27 35.80 -13.09 -3.95
CA GLY A 27 35.44 -13.76 -5.20
C GLY A 27 34.08 -13.33 -5.76
N ASN A 28 33.76 -13.82 -6.96
CA ASN A 28 32.49 -13.57 -7.66
C ASN A 28 31.22 -13.85 -6.82
N ASN A 29 31.33 -14.46 -5.64
CA ASN A 29 30.25 -14.80 -4.73
C ASN A 29 29.88 -13.69 -3.72
N TYR A 30 30.60 -12.57 -3.66
CA TYR A 30 30.26 -11.47 -2.73
C TYR A 30 28.81 -10.96 -2.89
N PRO A 31 28.26 -10.79 -4.11
CA PRO A 31 26.86 -10.40 -4.30
C PRO A 31 25.87 -11.41 -3.71
N ASP A 32 26.12 -12.71 -3.86
CA ASP A 32 25.25 -13.77 -3.33
C ASP A 32 25.28 -13.80 -1.80
N PHE A 33 26.47 -13.62 -1.20
CA PHE A 33 26.62 -13.50 0.24
C PHE A 33 25.83 -12.31 0.79
N MET A 34 25.97 -11.14 0.16
CA MET A 34 25.24 -9.93 0.57
C MET A 34 23.73 -10.10 0.39
N ARG A 35 23.29 -10.75 -0.68
CA ARG A 35 21.87 -11.07 -0.90
C ARG A 35 21.32 -11.95 0.21
N GLN A 36 22.02 -13.02 0.58
CA GLN A 36 21.58 -13.90 1.67
C GLN A 36 21.48 -13.16 3.00
N GLN A 37 22.45 -12.27 3.30
CA GLN A 37 22.45 -11.47 4.52
C GLN A 37 21.25 -10.51 4.57
N LEU A 38 20.94 -9.86 3.45
CA LEU A 38 19.78 -8.97 3.33
C LEU A 38 18.45 -9.74 3.37
N MET A 39 18.38 -10.96 2.82
CA MET A 39 17.20 -11.83 2.95
C MET A 39 16.96 -12.23 4.41
N ALA A 40 18.02 -12.55 5.17
CA ALA A 40 17.90 -12.84 6.59
C ALA A 40 17.39 -11.61 7.38
N ALA A 41 17.89 -10.41 7.07
CA ALA A 41 17.41 -9.17 7.66
C ALA A 41 15.93 -8.90 7.31
N ALA A 42 15.53 -9.13 6.05
CA ALA A 42 14.17 -8.99 5.56
C ALA A 42 13.20 -9.94 6.30
N ALA A 43 13.61 -11.19 6.49
CA ALA A 43 12.84 -12.17 7.27
C ALA A 43 12.65 -11.72 8.74
N GLY A 44 13.67 -11.09 9.34
CA GLY A 44 13.60 -10.56 10.70
C GLY A 44 12.61 -9.42 10.87
N THR A 45 12.53 -8.50 9.89
CA THR A 45 11.55 -7.39 9.92
C THR A 45 10.16 -7.82 9.43
N GLY A 46 10.08 -8.93 8.70
CA GLY A 46 8.85 -9.36 8.05
C GLY A 46 8.48 -8.53 6.82
N THR A 47 9.46 -7.83 6.24
CA THR A 47 9.33 -7.09 4.99
C THR A 47 9.86 -7.96 3.86
N PRO A 48 9.18 -8.06 2.70
CA PRO A 48 9.73 -8.77 1.55
C PRO A 48 11.10 -8.23 1.12
N TYR A 49 12.02 -9.12 0.74
CA TYR A 49 13.38 -8.77 0.33
C TYR A 49 13.38 -7.76 -0.83
N GLU A 50 12.51 -8.00 -1.82
CA GLU A 50 12.37 -7.19 -3.03
C GLU A 50 11.95 -5.75 -2.69
N ILE A 51 11.11 -5.59 -1.67
CA ILE A 51 10.63 -4.29 -1.21
C ILE A 51 11.66 -3.61 -0.31
N LEU A 52 12.36 -4.39 0.52
CA LEU A 52 13.38 -3.87 1.42
C LEU A 52 14.62 -3.36 0.65
N THR A 53 15.03 -4.09 -0.38
CA THR A 53 16.30 -3.86 -1.09
C THR A 53 16.14 -3.23 -2.46
N GLY A 54 14.94 -3.31 -3.06
CA GLY A 54 14.69 -2.90 -4.44
C GLY A 54 15.26 -3.86 -5.49
N ASP A 55 15.82 -5.00 -5.10
CA ASP A 55 16.39 -5.97 -6.01
C ASP A 55 15.31 -6.88 -6.62
N MET A 56 15.06 -6.71 -7.93
CA MET A 56 14.02 -7.40 -8.68
C MET A 56 14.55 -8.43 -9.68
N ARG A 57 15.87 -8.73 -9.66
CA ARG A 57 16.55 -9.50 -10.72
C ARG A 57 16.00 -10.91 -10.96
N GLU A 58 15.43 -11.55 -9.94
CA GLU A 58 14.93 -12.93 -10.01
C GLU A 58 13.41 -13.05 -9.86
N VAL A 59 12.69 -11.93 -9.85
CA VAL A 59 11.26 -11.92 -9.51
C VAL A 59 10.42 -11.56 -10.71
N ASN A 60 9.56 -12.48 -11.11
CA ASN A 60 8.54 -12.21 -12.12
C ASN A 60 7.35 -11.44 -11.51
N ASP A 61 6.62 -10.73 -12.36
CA ASP A 61 5.48 -9.91 -11.95
C ASP A 61 4.40 -10.70 -11.18
N ARG A 62 4.13 -11.96 -11.56
CA ARG A 62 3.17 -12.81 -10.84
C ARG A 62 3.62 -13.12 -9.41
N ALA A 63 4.89 -13.46 -9.21
CA ALA A 63 5.47 -13.74 -7.90
C ALA A 63 5.49 -12.48 -7.05
N LEU A 64 5.89 -11.33 -7.62
CA LEU A 64 5.87 -10.04 -6.95
C LEU A 64 4.46 -9.71 -6.42
N ARG A 65 3.41 -9.99 -7.19
CA ARG A 65 2.02 -9.78 -6.74
C ARG A 65 1.65 -10.64 -5.55
N VAL A 66 2.00 -11.92 -5.57
CA VAL A 66 1.71 -12.82 -4.44
C VAL A 66 2.40 -12.29 -3.18
N VAL A 67 3.67 -11.91 -3.30
CA VAL A 67 4.47 -11.34 -2.21
C VAL A 67 3.86 -10.02 -1.69
N LEU A 68 3.50 -9.10 -2.60
CA LEU A 68 2.87 -7.83 -2.25
C LEU A 68 1.51 -8.03 -1.59
N ASN A 69 0.69 -8.94 -2.10
CA ASN A 69 -0.64 -9.22 -1.53
C ASN A 69 -0.53 -9.77 -0.12
N GLU A 70 0.40 -10.70 0.13
CA GLU A 70 0.63 -11.24 1.47
C GLU A 70 1.14 -10.17 2.43
N PHE A 71 2.08 -9.33 1.97
CA PHE A 71 2.58 -8.22 2.76
C PHE A 71 1.49 -7.20 3.09
N ARG A 72 0.67 -6.81 2.12
CA ARG A 72 -0.47 -5.91 2.32
C ARG A 72 -1.49 -6.49 3.29
N ARG A 73 -1.80 -7.79 3.19
CA ARG A 73 -2.68 -8.50 4.13
C ARG A 73 -2.19 -8.39 5.57
N ARG A 74 -0.87 -8.56 5.79
CA ARG A 74 -0.26 -8.37 7.11
C ARG A 74 -0.39 -6.92 7.59
N LEU A 75 -0.17 -5.93 6.72
CA LEU A 75 -0.32 -4.52 7.07
C LEU A 75 -1.76 -4.17 7.43
N GLU A 76 -2.74 -4.70 6.69
CA GLU A 76 -4.17 -4.52 6.98
C GLU A 76 -4.55 -5.14 8.34
N GLN A 77 -4.02 -6.32 8.67
CA GLN A 77 -4.19 -6.91 10.00
C GLN A 77 -3.62 -6.02 11.10
N LEU A 78 -2.46 -5.40 10.90
CA LEU A 78 -1.91 -4.45 11.88
C LEU A 78 -2.76 -3.17 11.96
N GLN A 79 -3.18 -2.61 10.83
CA GLN A 79 -4.06 -1.44 10.78
C GLN A 79 -5.35 -1.69 11.54
N PHE A 80 -6.10 -2.73 11.17
CA PHE A 80 -7.41 -3.00 11.74
C PHE A 80 -7.39 -3.79 13.04
N GLY A 81 -6.32 -4.48 13.38
CA GLY A 81 -6.18 -5.23 14.63
C GLY A 81 -5.50 -4.44 15.75
N VAL A 82 -4.59 -3.52 15.40
CA VAL A 82 -3.80 -2.76 16.38
C VAL A 82 -4.05 -1.27 16.27
N TYR A 83 -3.66 -0.63 15.17
CA TYR A 83 -3.65 0.84 15.09
C TYR A 83 -5.05 1.45 15.23
N VAL A 84 -6.04 0.94 14.51
CA VAL A 84 -7.41 1.44 14.59
C VAL A 84 -7.96 1.29 16.02
N HIS A 85 -7.74 0.14 16.66
CA HIS A 85 -8.31 -0.13 17.98
C HIS A 85 -7.57 0.55 19.12
N GLN A 86 -6.24 0.54 19.10
CA GLN A 86 -5.41 0.98 20.23
C GLN A 86 -4.96 2.43 20.10
N LEU A 87 -4.90 2.98 18.88
CA LEU A 87 -4.46 4.36 18.65
C LEU A 87 -5.61 5.23 18.18
N CYS A 88 -6.22 4.92 17.04
CA CYS A 88 -7.14 5.85 16.39
C CYS A 88 -8.46 6.01 17.15
N ARG A 89 -9.06 4.91 17.65
CA ARG A 89 -10.31 4.96 18.42
C ARG A 89 -10.17 5.74 19.74
N PRO A 90 -9.16 5.51 20.60
CA PRO A 90 -8.98 6.28 21.83
C PRO A 90 -8.74 7.76 21.56
N ILE A 91 -7.89 8.08 20.57
CA ILE A 91 -7.60 9.48 20.20
C ILE A 91 -8.88 10.19 19.73
N ARG A 92 -9.63 9.56 18.83
CA ARG A 92 -10.89 10.15 18.34
C ARG A 92 -11.90 10.32 19.48
N ALA A 93 -12.01 9.35 20.37
CA ALA A 93 -12.92 9.43 21.52
C ALA A 93 -12.57 10.61 22.43
N ALA A 94 -11.29 10.75 22.80
CA ALA A 94 -10.82 11.86 23.63
C ALA A 94 -11.00 13.22 22.94
N TRP A 95 -10.71 13.30 21.64
CA TRP A 95 -10.94 14.51 20.85
C TRP A 95 -12.43 14.89 20.81
N MET A 96 -13.32 13.91 20.59
CA MET A 96 -14.77 14.13 20.53
C MET A 96 -15.31 14.61 21.89
N ASP A 97 -14.87 13.99 22.98
CA ASP A 97 -15.24 14.41 24.34
C ASP A 97 -14.82 15.85 24.61
N MET A 98 -13.58 16.21 24.27
CA MET A 98 -13.06 17.56 24.46
C MET A 98 -13.78 18.60 23.58
N ALA A 99 -14.11 18.24 22.33
CA ALA A 99 -14.84 19.13 21.43
C ALA A 99 -16.25 19.46 21.97
N VAL A 100 -16.92 18.49 22.59
CA VAL A 100 -18.22 18.70 23.23
C VAL A 100 -18.08 19.49 24.54
N LEU A 101 -17.12 19.13 25.40
CA LEU A 101 -16.90 19.79 26.69
C LEU A 101 -16.48 21.25 26.55
N SER A 102 -15.70 21.57 25.52
CA SER A 102 -15.29 22.95 25.21
C SER A 102 -16.39 23.79 24.56
N GLY A 103 -17.51 23.17 24.16
CA GLY A 103 -18.58 23.84 23.42
C GLY A 103 -18.28 24.09 21.94
N ALA A 104 -17.14 23.61 21.42
CA ALA A 104 -16.81 23.71 19.99
C ALA A 104 -17.77 22.87 19.13
N LEU A 105 -18.35 21.81 19.70
CA LEU A 105 -19.35 20.97 19.05
C LEU A 105 -20.56 20.78 19.97
N VAL A 106 -21.74 21.17 19.49
CA VAL A 106 -23.00 20.99 20.22
C VAL A 106 -23.71 19.76 19.66
N LEU A 107 -23.82 18.70 20.46
CA LEU A 107 -24.48 17.45 20.10
C LEU A 107 -25.57 17.10 21.11
N ASP A 108 -26.74 16.75 20.63
CA ASP A 108 -27.90 16.42 21.46
C ASP A 108 -27.67 15.17 22.31
N ASP A 109 -27.92 15.29 23.62
CA ASP A 109 -27.81 14.20 24.58
C ASP A 109 -26.47 13.41 24.46
N TYR A 110 -25.36 14.09 24.15
CA TYR A 110 -24.07 13.44 23.87
C TYR A 110 -23.66 12.44 24.97
N ALA A 111 -23.84 12.80 26.24
CA ALA A 111 -23.51 11.91 27.36
C ALA A 111 -24.27 10.57 27.31
N LYS A 112 -25.51 10.55 26.81
CA LYS A 112 -26.34 9.35 26.66
C LYS A 112 -26.08 8.62 25.34
N ARG A 113 -25.84 9.38 24.27
CA ARG A 113 -25.71 8.88 22.88
C ARG A 113 -24.26 8.76 22.40
N ARG A 114 -23.29 8.91 23.30
CA ARG A 114 -21.84 8.95 22.99
C ARG A 114 -21.39 7.85 22.05
N ARG A 115 -21.87 6.62 22.26
CA ARG A 115 -21.51 5.47 21.42
C ARG A 115 -21.93 5.64 19.95
N GLU A 116 -23.06 6.28 19.68
CA GLU A 116 -23.54 6.55 18.33
C GLU A 116 -22.63 7.54 17.61
N TYR A 117 -22.29 8.65 18.26
CA TYR A 117 -21.38 9.68 17.74
C TYR A 117 -19.93 9.19 17.59
N LEU A 118 -19.53 8.21 18.39
CA LEU A 118 -18.23 7.55 18.28
C LEU A 118 -18.18 6.45 17.21
N ARG A 119 -19.33 6.05 16.65
CA ARG A 119 -19.35 5.07 15.56
C ARG A 119 -18.71 5.71 14.34
N THR A 120 -17.61 5.14 13.88
CA THR A 120 -16.84 5.69 12.76
C THR A 120 -16.38 4.55 11.88
N ARG A 121 -16.58 4.72 10.57
CA ARG A 121 -15.98 3.85 9.57
C ARG A 121 -14.51 4.27 9.42
N TRP A 122 -13.61 3.34 9.73
CA TRP A 122 -12.17 3.55 9.53
C TRP A 122 -11.79 3.10 8.13
N VAL A 123 -11.17 4.01 7.39
CA VAL A 123 -10.84 3.82 5.98
C VAL A 123 -9.36 4.14 5.81
N PRO A 124 -8.47 3.14 5.80
CA PRO A 124 -7.07 3.37 5.47
C PRO A 124 -6.93 3.73 4.00
N GLN A 125 -5.80 4.32 3.63
CA GLN A 125 -5.49 4.58 2.24
C GLN A 125 -5.52 3.29 1.42
N GLY A 126 -6.19 3.34 0.27
CA GLY A 126 -6.21 2.22 -0.67
C GLY A 126 -4.83 1.97 -1.26
N TRP A 127 -4.58 0.71 -1.62
CA TRP A 127 -3.39 0.34 -2.36
C TRP A 127 -3.51 0.80 -3.81
N ALA A 128 -2.44 1.40 -4.33
CA ALA A 128 -2.34 1.72 -5.75
C ALA A 128 -2.45 0.46 -6.62
N TYR A 129 -3.06 0.64 -7.79
CA TYR A 129 -3.26 -0.41 -8.77
C TYR A 129 -1.94 -1.02 -9.21
N ILE A 130 -1.90 -2.35 -9.29
CA ILE A 130 -0.76 -3.06 -9.88
C ILE A 130 -0.96 -3.13 -11.40
N GLN A 131 -2.21 -3.34 -11.84
CA GLN A 131 -2.60 -3.24 -13.24
C GLN A 131 -3.82 -2.33 -13.38
N PRO A 132 -3.61 -1.03 -13.68
CA PRO A 132 -4.68 -0.03 -13.58
C PRO A 132 -5.91 -0.37 -14.42
N VAL A 133 -5.74 -0.97 -15.60
CA VAL A 133 -6.87 -1.31 -16.46
C VAL A 133 -7.63 -2.54 -15.95
N GLN A 134 -6.93 -3.64 -15.68
CA GLN A 134 -7.56 -4.90 -15.26
C GLN A 134 -8.22 -4.76 -13.89
N ASP A 135 -7.57 -4.04 -12.97
CA ASP A 135 -8.10 -3.81 -11.63
C ASP A 135 -9.37 -2.94 -11.68
N VAL A 136 -9.42 -1.91 -12.53
CA VAL A 136 -10.62 -1.07 -12.70
C VAL A 136 -11.76 -1.84 -13.35
N GLN A 137 -11.46 -2.66 -14.37
CA GLN A 137 -12.45 -3.53 -15.01
C GLN A 137 -13.04 -4.53 -14.01
N ALA A 138 -12.19 -5.17 -13.21
CA ALA A 138 -12.63 -6.10 -12.16
C ALA A 138 -13.54 -5.40 -11.14
N ARG A 139 -13.16 -4.20 -10.66
CA ARG A 139 -14.00 -3.42 -9.74
C ARG A 139 -15.35 -3.02 -10.35
N ARG A 140 -15.38 -2.65 -11.64
CA ARG A 140 -16.65 -2.38 -12.34
C ARG A 140 -17.54 -3.62 -12.34
N MET A 141 -16.97 -4.79 -12.63
CA MET A 141 -17.71 -6.06 -12.60
C MET A 141 -18.19 -6.43 -11.20
N GLU A 142 -17.38 -6.23 -10.15
CA GLU A 142 -17.77 -6.46 -8.75
C GLU A 142 -18.97 -5.59 -8.34
N VAL A 143 -18.95 -4.31 -8.73
CA VAL A 143 -20.04 -3.38 -8.45
C VAL A 143 -21.31 -3.78 -9.22
N GLN A 144 -21.17 -4.12 -10.51
CA GLN A 144 -22.31 -4.56 -11.32
C GLN A 144 -22.91 -5.89 -10.84
N ALA A 145 -22.08 -6.81 -10.34
CA ALA A 145 -22.51 -8.09 -9.77
C ALA A 145 -23.11 -7.95 -8.35
N GLY A 146 -23.03 -6.75 -7.74
CA GLY A 146 -23.53 -6.51 -6.39
C GLY A 146 -22.64 -7.08 -5.27
N PHE A 147 -21.42 -7.52 -5.58
CA PHE A 147 -20.45 -7.95 -4.57
C PHE A 147 -19.81 -6.78 -3.83
N ALA A 148 -19.79 -5.61 -4.44
CA ALA A 148 -19.32 -4.38 -3.84
C ALA A 148 -20.24 -3.20 -4.19
N SER A 149 -20.22 -2.16 -3.37
CA SER A 149 -20.89 -0.90 -3.69
C SER A 149 -19.93 0.09 -4.35
N ARG A 150 -20.46 0.96 -5.21
CA ARG A 150 -19.68 2.10 -5.74
C ARG A 150 -19.12 2.96 -4.60
N SER A 151 -19.93 3.25 -3.59
CA SER A 151 -19.51 4.06 -2.44
C SER A 151 -18.32 3.43 -1.71
N GLU A 152 -18.30 2.10 -1.56
CA GLU A 152 -17.14 1.41 -1.02
C GLU A 152 -15.89 1.57 -1.90
N MET A 153 -16.02 1.47 -3.23
CA MET A 153 -14.89 1.66 -4.14
C MET A 153 -14.30 3.06 -4.07
N VAL A 154 -15.14 4.10 -4.00
CA VAL A 154 -14.71 5.49 -3.84
C VAL A 154 -14.09 5.71 -2.45
N THR A 155 -14.70 5.15 -1.42
CA THR A 155 -14.18 5.26 -0.05
C THR A 155 -12.78 4.64 0.05
N ARG A 156 -12.53 3.50 -0.60
CA ARG A 156 -11.21 2.85 -0.63
C ARG A 156 -10.11 3.73 -1.23
N THR A 157 -10.42 4.70 -2.10
CA THR A 157 -9.42 5.63 -2.64
C THR A 157 -9.17 6.84 -1.73
N GLY A 158 -9.84 6.90 -0.57
CA GLY A 158 -9.71 7.98 0.41
C GLY A 158 -10.66 9.16 0.18
N TYR A 159 -11.55 9.06 -0.82
CA TYR A 159 -12.53 10.09 -1.12
C TYR A 159 -13.90 9.75 -0.55
N ASP A 160 -14.70 10.79 -0.32
CA ASP A 160 -16.09 10.64 0.06
C ASP A 160 -16.97 10.38 -1.17
N ALA A 161 -17.87 9.39 -1.06
CA ALA A 161 -18.70 8.97 -2.18
C ALA A 161 -19.71 10.05 -2.58
N GLU A 162 -20.28 10.76 -1.60
CA GLU A 162 -21.27 11.82 -1.87
C GLU A 162 -20.62 13.01 -2.59
N THR A 163 -19.40 13.37 -2.17
CA THR A 163 -18.59 14.38 -2.85
C THR A 163 -18.33 14.00 -4.31
N VAL A 164 -17.89 12.76 -4.57
CA VAL A 164 -17.64 12.30 -5.95
C VAL A 164 -18.92 12.21 -6.77
N ASP A 165 -20.07 11.86 -6.16
CA ASP A 165 -21.36 11.87 -6.85
C ASP A 165 -21.79 13.28 -7.25
N ALA A 166 -21.57 14.27 -6.39
CA ALA A 166 -21.84 15.67 -6.71
C ALA A 166 -20.93 16.19 -7.83
N GLU A 167 -19.64 15.84 -7.80
CA GLU A 167 -18.69 16.17 -8.87
C GLU A 167 -19.10 15.53 -10.20
N ASN A 168 -19.40 14.23 -10.19
CA ASN A 168 -19.86 13.51 -11.37
C ASN A 168 -21.14 14.12 -11.98
N ALA A 169 -22.11 14.53 -11.14
CA ALA A 169 -23.33 15.19 -11.61
C ALA A 169 -23.03 16.55 -12.26
N ALA A 170 -22.16 17.34 -11.63
CA ALA A 170 -21.72 18.63 -12.17
C ALA A 170 -20.92 18.48 -13.48
N ASP A 171 -20.06 17.47 -13.57
CA ASP A 171 -19.29 17.12 -14.77
C ASP A 171 -20.20 16.69 -15.91
N ASN A 172 -21.18 15.83 -15.64
CA ASN A 172 -22.14 15.38 -16.65
C ASN A 172 -22.97 16.55 -17.20
N ALA A 173 -23.47 17.44 -16.34
CA ALA A 173 -24.21 18.63 -16.76
C ALA A 173 -23.35 19.58 -17.61
N ARG A 174 -22.10 19.79 -17.21
CA ARG A 174 -21.12 20.60 -17.95
C ARG A 174 -20.76 19.96 -19.30
N ALA A 175 -20.56 18.65 -19.35
CA ALA A 175 -20.27 17.93 -20.58
C ALA A 175 -21.42 18.06 -21.59
N GLN A 176 -22.66 17.92 -21.12
CA GLN A 176 -23.86 18.15 -21.93
C GLN A 176 -23.93 19.59 -22.45
N ALA A 177 -23.68 20.58 -21.60
CA ALA A 177 -23.69 22.00 -21.99
C ALA A 177 -22.60 22.34 -23.03
N LEU A 178 -21.44 21.67 -22.96
CA LEU A 178 -20.31 21.89 -23.86
C LEU A 178 -20.34 20.98 -25.10
N GLY A 179 -21.29 20.06 -25.22
CA GLY A 179 -21.34 19.07 -26.31
C GLY A 179 -20.18 18.06 -26.27
N LEU A 180 -19.61 17.79 -25.08
CA LEU A 180 -18.53 16.82 -24.88
C LEU A 180 -19.11 15.43 -24.62
N ASN A 181 -18.53 14.40 -25.24
CA ASN A 181 -18.96 13.01 -25.07
C ASN A 181 -17.94 12.22 -24.22
N TYR A 182 -18.19 12.15 -22.92
CA TYR A 182 -17.49 11.25 -22.00
C TYR A 182 -18.38 10.02 -21.75
N ASN A 183 -17.86 8.81 -21.99
CA ASN A 183 -18.60 7.58 -21.72
C ASN A 183 -18.48 7.21 -20.24
N THR A 184 -19.40 7.73 -19.41
CA THR A 184 -19.40 7.48 -17.97
C THR A 184 -20.15 6.19 -17.60
N HIS A 185 -21.21 5.80 -18.33
CA HIS A 185 -21.95 4.54 -18.18
C HIS A 185 -22.78 4.19 -19.43
N GLU A 186 -23.01 2.89 -19.70
CA GLU A 186 -24.13 2.43 -20.55
C GLU A 186 -25.42 2.61 -19.75
N ALA A 187 -26.40 3.32 -20.31
CA ALA A 187 -27.67 3.55 -19.63
C ALA A 187 -28.38 2.21 -19.39
N VAL A 188 -28.83 1.97 -18.16
CA VAL A 188 -29.83 0.93 -17.90
C VAL A 188 -31.12 1.43 -18.53
N GLU A 189 -31.59 0.78 -19.59
CA GLU A 189 -32.90 1.05 -20.17
C GLU A 189 -33.96 0.80 -19.08
N VAL A 190 -34.55 1.87 -18.58
CA VAL A 190 -35.74 1.79 -17.74
C VAL A 190 -36.88 1.43 -18.69
N THR A 191 -37.26 0.14 -18.73
CA THR A 191 -38.53 -0.26 -19.35
C THR A 191 -39.65 0.36 -18.52
N ASP A 192 -40.23 1.45 -19.00
CA ASP A 192 -41.48 1.99 -18.50
C ASP A 192 -42.58 0.94 -18.77
N ASP A 193 -42.89 0.12 -17.77
CA ASP A 193 -44.11 -0.70 -17.73
C ASP A 193 -45.33 0.22 -17.47
N LYS A 194 -45.60 1.11 -18.42
CA LYS A 194 -46.85 1.84 -18.53
C LYS A 194 -47.37 1.70 -19.95
N GLU A 195 -48.06 0.60 -20.22
CA GLU A 195 -49.20 0.51 -21.15
C GLU A 195 -49.65 -0.95 -21.28
N GLN A 196 -50.36 -1.48 -20.27
CA GLN A 196 -51.43 -2.47 -20.49
C GLN A 196 -52.51 -2.25 -19.42
N SER A 197 -53.45 -1.36 -19.73
CA SER A 197 -54.80 -1.36 -19.15
C SER A 197 -55.82 -1.32 -20.27
#